data_AF-A0A3G8X079-F1
#
_entry.id   AF-A0A3G8X079-F1
#
_cell.length_a   1.000
_cell.length_b   1.000
_cell.length_c   1.000
_cell.angle_alpha   90.00
_cell.angle_beta   90.00
_cell.angle_gamma   90.00
#
_symmetry.space_group_name_H-M   'P 1'
#
loop_
_entity.id
_entity.type
_entity.pdbx_description
1 polymer ?
#
loop_
_entity_poly.entity_id
_entity_poly.type
_entity_poly.pdbx_seq_one_letter_code
_entity_poly.pdbx_strand_id
1 'polypeptide(L)'
;MNKITKPLLALLITAATFTACKKDEVITDLPTITNLEVGMNNNKTAYPGTDIHFEADLFAASNLASVDLNIKPKAGTGWNFNQKYTEGFANVKNANFHKHIDVPTNAALGSYIVTIKVTDLLGRTTEITSDLEIKYDPTLPSATGFEVGLNTAGNDLHVEATVAAINKIARIEVEVHGAAWEKDFLFTDAAMVGLSTYNFHKHLDVTAAPKGHYHVHLKIVDQLGKENQFEEHFDK
;
A
#
# COMPACT_ATOMS: atom_id res chain seq x y z
N MET A 1 -7.05 -99.25 21.61
CA MET A 1 -7.57 -97.92 21.22
C MET A 1 -6.99 -96.91 22.20
N ASN A 2 -6.26 -95.90 21.70
CA ASN A 2 -6.15 -94.54 22.23
C ASN A 2 -5.17 -93.78 21.33
N LYS A 3 -5.71 -92.90 20.47
CA LYS A 3 -4.93 -92.09 19.53
C LYS A 3 -4.54 -90.77 20.18
N ILE A 4 -3.25 -90.46 20.14
CA ILE A 4 -2.67 -89.17 20.53
C ILE A 4 -2.89 -88.20 19.35
N THR A 5 -3.56 -87.08 19.60
CA THR A 5 -3.66 -85.97 18.63
C THR A 5 -2.91 -84.75 19.17
N LYS A 6 -1.85 -84.35 18.46
CA LYS A 6 -1.13 -83.08 18.68
C LYS A 6 -1.90 -81.95 18.00
N PRO A 7 -2.11 -80.78 18.62
CA PRO A 7 -2.49 -79.58 17.88
C PRO A 7 -1.23 -78.85 17.40
N LEU A 8 -1.13 -78.71 16.08
CA LEU A 8 -0.27 -77.74 15.41
C LEU A 8 -1.12 -76.48 15.23
N LEU A 9 -0.84 -75.40 15.96
CA LEU A 9 -1.49 -74.11 15.75
C LEU A 9 -0.42 -73.10 15.34
N ALA A 10 -0.33 -72.88 14.03
CA ALA A 10 0.55 -71.88 13.43
C ALA A 10 -0.07 -70.49 13.64
N LEU A 11 0.68 -69.61 14.32
CA LEU A 11 0.32 -68.21 14.53
C LEU A 11 0.64 -67.41 13.25
N LEU A 12 -0.39 -67.06 12.49
CA LEU A 12 -0.28 -66.19 11.31
C LEU A 12 -0.24 -64.73 11.78
N ILE A 13 0.94 -64.10 11.75
CA ILE A 13 1.12 -62.67 12.01
C ILE A 13 0.86 -61.93 10.69
N THR A 14 -0.34 -61.37 10.53
CA THR A 14 -0.67 -60.44 9.46
C THR A 14 -0.11 -59.05 9.81
N ALA A 15 1.05 -58.73 9.25
CA ALA A 15 1.58 -57.37 9.26
C ALA A 15 0.74 -56.49 8.30
N ALA A 16 -0.17 -55.70 8.86
CA ALA A 16 -0.86 -54.65 8.12
C ALA A 16 0.13 -53.50 7.86
N THR A 17 0.69 -53.43 6.66
CA THR A 17 1.45 -52.26 6.21
C THR A 17 0.48 -51.11 5.95
N PHE A 18 0.42 -50.15 6.88
CA PHE A 18 -0.25 -48.88 6.62
C PHE A 18 0.57 -48.11 5.58
N THR A 19 0.16 -48.17 4.32
CA THR A 19 0.65 -47.26 3.30
C THR A 19 0.03 -45.90 3.59
N ALA A 20 0.80 -45.00 4.23
CA ALA A 20 0.42 -43.60 4.32
C ALA A 20 0.28 -43.07 2.89
N CYS A 21 -0.95 -42.83 2.44
CA CYS A 21 -1.22 -42.05 1.25
C CYS A 21 -0.48 -40.73 1.42
N LYS A 22 0.54 -40.49 0.58
CA LYS A 22 1.05 -39.14 0.38
C LYS A 22 -0.17 -38.32 -0.03
N LYS A 23 -0.56 -37.34 0.78
CA LYS A 23 -1.55 -36.35 0.34
C LYS A 23 -0.94 -35.71 -0.89
N ASP A 24 -1.57 -35.89 -2.05
CA ASP A 24 -1.20 -35.16 -3.24
C ASP A 24 -1.31 -33.67 -2.88
N GLU A 25 -0.18 -32.96 -2.87
CA GLU A 25 -0.20 -31.51 -2.76
C GLU A 25 -0.96 -31.00 -3.98
N VAL A 26 -2.07 -30.30 -3.73
CA VAL A 26 -2.74 -29.57 -4.80
C VAL A 26 -1.80 -28.45 -5.20
N ILE A 27 -1.00 -28.69 -6.25
CA ILE A 27 -0.11 -27.69 -6.82
C ILE A 27 -0.99 -26.63 -7.47
N THR A 28 -1.23 -25.55 -6.74
CA THR A 28 -1.85 -24.33 -7.24
C THR A 28 -0.76 -23.31 -7.56
N ASP A 29 -1.06 -22.31 -8.38
CA ASP A 29 -0.08 -21.27 -8.70
C ASP A 29 0.39 -20.51 -7.44
N LEU A 30 1.64 -20.04 -7.47
CA LEU A 30 2.17 -19.11 -6.47
C LEU A 30 1.38 -17.80 -6.47
N PRO A 31 1.40 -17.01 -5.38
CA PRO A 31 0.86 -15.66 -5.42
C PRO A 31 1.56 -14.83 -6.52
N THR A 32 0.88 -13.85 -7.08
CA THR A 32 1.42 -12.98 -8.14
C THR A 32 1.31 -11.51 -7.74
N ILE A 33 2.28 -10.74 -8.22
CA ILE A 33 2.32 -9.28 -8.08
C ILE A 33 2.47 -8.71 -9.50
N THR A 34 1.56 -7.84 -9.90
CA THR A 34 1.58 -7.18 -11.22
C THR A 34 1.37 -5.68 -11.08
N ASN A 35 1.67 -4.91 -12.13
CA ASN A 35 1.43 -3.47 -12.19
C ASN A 35 2.05 -2.67 -11.02
N LEU A 36 3.27 -3.02 -10.62
CA LEU A 36 3.98 -2.29 -9.56
C LEU A 36 4.30 -0.85 -9.99
N GLU A 37 3.78 0.10 -9.22
CA GLU A 37 4.14 1.51 -9.25
C GLU A 37 4.89 1.92 -7.97
N VAL A 38 5.98 2.68 -8.14
CA VAL A 38 6.72 3.28 -7.02
C VAL A 38 6.96 4.76 -7.27
N GLY A 39 6.43 5.60 -6.38
CA GLY A 39 6.38 7.05 -6.54
C GLY A 39 5.36 7.47 -7.59
N MET A 40 5.08 8.76 -7.66
CA MET A 40 4.09 9.32 -8.60
C MET A 40 4.44 8.99 -10.05
N ASN A 41 3.48 8.43 -10.79
CA ASN A 41 3.63 8.01 -12.19
C ASN A 41 4.81 7.05 -12.39
N ASN A 42 5.07 6.20 -11.40
CA ASN A 42 6.18 5.25 -11.36
C ASN A 42 7.56 5.91 -11.60
N ASN A 43 7.73 7.17 -11.18
CA ASN A 43 8.97 7.92 -11.41
C ASN A 43 10.15 7.43 -10.55
N LYS A 44 9.89 6.60 -9.52
CA LYS A 44 10.88 6.01 -8.62
C LYS A 44 11.72 7.04 -7.87
N THR A 45 11.13 8.18 -7.58
CA THR A 45 11.76 9.26 -6.81
C THR A 45 10.92 9.63 -5.60
N ALA A 46 11.59 10.03 -4.54
CA ALA A 46 10.95 10.58 -3.34
C ALA A 46 11.82 11.66 -2.71
N TYR A 47 11.25 12.41 -1.78
CA TYR A 47 11.90 13.54 -1.16
C TYR A 47 11.72 13.49 0.37
N PRO A 48 12.70 13.91 1.18
CA PRO A 48 12.54 13.95 2.62
C PRO A 48 11.34 14.79 3.05
N GLY A 49 10.49 14.24 3.92
CA GLY A 49 9.29 14.91 4.42
C GLY A 49 8.06 14.87 3.50
N THR A 50 8.10 14.04 2.45
CA THR A 50 6.93 13.74 1.59
C THR A 50 6.53 12.29 1.79
N ASP A 51 5.41 11.86 1.21
CA ASP A 51 5.07 10.45 1.12
C ASP A 51 5.52 9.83 -0.22
N ILE A 52 5.51 8.49 -0.29
CA ILE A 52 5.75 7.68 -1.48
C ILE A 52 4.50 6.86 -1.77
N HIS A 53 3.87 7.12 -2.91
CA HIS A 53 2.81 6.27 -3.45
C HIS A 53 3.35 4.90 -3.91
N PHE A 54 2.64 3.84 -3.55
CA PHE A 54 2.83 2.47 -4.02
C PHE A 54 1.50 1.89 -4.49
N GLU A 55 1.53 1.32 -5.70
CA GLU A 55 0.42 0.54 -6.29
C GLU A 55 0.93 -0.86 -6.67
N ALA A 56 0.13 -1.91 -6.47
CA ALA A 56 0.30 -3.19 -7.16
C ALA A 56 -0.98 -4.03 -7.15
N ASP A 57 -1.21 -4.80 -8.20
CA ASP A 57 -2.27 -5.81 -8.24
C ASP A 57 -1.76 -7.14 -7.68
N LEU A 58 -2.52 -7.71 -6.75
CA LEU A 58 -2.16 -8.93 -6.03
C LEU A 58 -3.17 -10.02 -6.32
N PHE A 59 -2.68 -11.24 -6.55
CA PHE A 59 -3.51 -12.44 -6.66
C PHE A 59 -2.88 -13.63 -5.96
N ALA A 60 -3.70 -14.48 -5.35
CA ALA A 60 -3.28 -15.78 -4.83
C ALA A 60 -4.37 -16.84 -5.00
N ALA A 61 -4.00 -17.98 -5.60
CA ALA A 61 -4.92 -19.11 -5.76
C ALA A 61 -5.43 -19.66 -4.41
N SER A 62 -4.57 -19.62 -3.38
CA SER A 62 -4.84 -20.08 -2.02
C SER A 62 -5.27 -18.95 -1.06
N ASN A 63 -5.77 -17.84 -1.60
CA ASN A 63 -6.02 -16.57 -0.91
C ASN A 63 -4.76 -15.93 -0.33
N LEU A 64 -4.77 -14.61 -0.31
CA LEU A 64 -3.72 -13.78 0.26
C LEU A 64 -3.72 -13.91 1.80
N ALA A 65 -2.54 -13.91 2.39
CA ALA A 65 -2.34 -13.86 3.84
C ALA A 65 -1.80 -12.50 4.29
N SER A 66 -0.79 -11.99 3.58
CA SER A 66 -0.19 -10.70 3.90
C SER A 66 0.63 -10.12 2.74
N VAL A 67 0.88 -8.82 2.84
CA VAL A 67 1.82 -8.07 2.00
C VAL A 67 2.88 -7.46 2.91
N ASP A 68 4.16 -7.69 2.64
CA ASP A 68 5.26 -7.03 3.32
C ASP A 68 5.87 -6.00 2.37
N LEU A 69 5.97 -4.73 2.80
CA LEU A 69 6.70 -3.68 2.12
C LEU A 69 7.99 -3.38 2.89
N ASN A 70 9.11 -3.34 2.19
CA ASN A 70 10.42 -3.05 2.75
C ASN A 70 11.16 -2.03 1.88
N ILE A 71 11.74 -1.00 2.51
CA ILE A 71 12.56 0.02 1.84
C ILE A 71 13.90 0.07 2.57
N LYS A 72 15.00 -0.11 1.83
CA LYS A 72 16.37 -0.09 2.40
C LYS A 72 17.34 0.65 1.49
N PRO A 73 18.37 1.31 2.04
CA PRO A 73 19.43 1.88 1.21
C PRO A 73 20.15 0.75 0.48
N LYS A 74 20.50 0.96 -0.81
CA LYS A 74 21.29 -0.02 -1.58
C LYS A 74 22.72 -0.17 -1.05
N ALA A 75 23.25 0.89 -0.43
CA ALA A 75 24.58 0.91 0.16
C ALA A 75 24.63 1.84 1.38
N GLY A 76 25.53 1.54 2.30
CA GLY A 76 25.75 2.37 3.50
C GLY A 76 24.62 2.27 4.52
N THR A 77 24.46 3.35 5.28
CA THR A 77 23.42 3.50 6.32
C THR A 77 22.42 4.55 5.89
N GLY A 78 21.14 4.34 6.18
CA GLY A 78 20.07 5.22 5.73
C GLY A 78 18.73 4.81 6.33
N TRP A 79 17.66 5.41 5.82
CA TRP A 79 16.31 5.09 6.26
C TRP A 79 15.96 3.63 5.95
N ASN A 80 15.42 2.91 6.94
CA ASN A 80 14.90 1.57 6.75
C ASN A 80 13.43 1.59 7.15
N PHE A 81 12.59 1.03 6.30
CA PHE A 81 11.16 0.88 6.55
C PHE A 81 10.77 -0.58 6.35
N ASN A 82 9.95 -1.11 7.25
CA ASN A 82 9.37 -2.43 7.12
C ASN A 82 7.95 -2.39 7.71
N GLN A 83 6.97 -2.75 6.88
CA GLN A 83 5.59 -2.86 7.33
C GLN A 83 4.93 -4.08 6.70
N LYS A 84 4.18 -4.79 7.54
CA LYS A 84 3.36 -5.93 7.14
C LYS A 84 1.89 -5.55 7.18
N TYR A 85 1.20 -5.74 6.07
CA TYR A 85 -0.22 -5.48 5.90
C TYR A 85 -1.00 -6.79 5.89
N THR A 86 -2.12 -6.80 6.61
CA THR A 86 -3.04 -7.94 6.68
C THR A 86 -4.49 -7.49 6.51
N GLU A 87 -4.84 -6.34 7.06
CA GLU A 87 -6.14 -5.70 6.83
C GLU A 87 -6.35 -5.35 5.36
N GLY A 88 -7.52 -5.68 4.81
CA GLY A 88 -7.84 -5.55 3.38
C GLY A 88 -7.21 -6.60 2.47
N PHE A 89 -6.24 -7.39 2.96
CA PHE A 89 -5.50 -8.37 2.15
C PHE A 89 -5.73 -9.83 2.59
N ALA A 90 -5.96 -10.10 3.87
CA ALA A 90 -6.08 -11.47 4.35
C ALA A 90 -7.38 -12.15 3.89
N ASN A 91 -7.29 -13.44 3.53
CA ASN A 91 -8.40 -14.31 3.11
C ASN A 91 -9.14 -13.91 1.83
N VAL A 92 -8.62 -12.96 1.04
CA VAL A 92 -9.17 -12.61 -0.28
C VAL A 92 -8.30 -13.17 -1.42
N LYS A 93 -8.89 -13.42 -2.59
CA LYS A 93 -8.14 -13.92 -3.76
C LYS A 93 -7.36 -12.84 -4.48
N ASN A 94 -7.96 -11.66 -4.60
CA ASN A 94 -7.41 -10.51 -5.31
C ASN A 94 -7.46 -9.32 -4.37
N ALA A 95 -6.46 -8.45 -4.45
CA ALA A 95 -6.45 -7.16 -3.77
C ALA A 95 -5.60 -6.17 -4.58
N ASN A 96 -5.92 -4.90 -4.50
CA ASN A 96 -5.03 -3.83 -4.95
C ASN A 96 -4.26 -3.30 -3.72
N PHE A 97 -2.94 -3.27 -3.83
CA PHE A 97 -2.05 -2.71 -2.83
C PHE A 97 -1.83 -1.24 -3.15
N HIS A 98 -2.60 -0.38 -2.50
CA HIS A 98 -2.42 1.08 -2.57
C HIS A 98 -2.01 1.59 -1.19
N LYS A 99 -0.77 2.09 -1.09
CA LYS A 99 -0.21 2.63 0.16
C LYS A 99 0.65 3.85 -0.09
N HIS A 100 0.60 4.79 0.85
CA HIS A 100 1.51 5.91 0.93
C HIS A 100 2.44 5.71 2.14
N ILE A 101 3.73 5.89 1.93
CA ILE A 101 4.74 5.76 3.00
C ILE A 101 5.45 7.09 3.20
N ASP A 102 5.37 7.64 4.40
CA ASP A 102 6.12 8.82 4.78
C ASP A 102 7.63 8.60 4.69
N VAL A 103 8.29 9.50 3.98
CA VAL A 103 9.74 9.63 3.97
C VAL A 103 10.14 10.53 5.15
N PRO A 104 10.98 10.05 6.07
CA PRO A 104 11.47 10.90 7.15
C PRO A 104 12.11 12.19 6.61
N THR A 105 11.86 13.32 7.29
CA THR A 105 12.44 14.63 6.92
C THR A 105 13.98 14.63 6.94
N ASN A 106 14.58 13.68 7.65
CA ASN A 106 16.03 13.47 7.71
C ASN A 106 16.52 12.24 6.94
N ALA A 107 15.70 11.66 6.05
CA ALA A 107 16.10 10.52 5.24
C ALA A 107 17.37 10.85 4.43
N ALA A 108 18.35 9.96 4.49
CA ALA A 108 19.59 10.12 3.74
C ALA A 108 19.31 10.07 2.23
N LEU A 109 19.90 10.99 1.47
CA LEU A 109 19.77 11.01 0.02
C LEU A 109 20.47 9.81 -0.62
N GLY A 110 19.99 9.39 -1.78
CA GLY A 110 20.63 8.35 -2.59
C GLY A 110 19.68 7.22 -2.99
N SER A 111 20.26 6.09 -3.40
CA SER A 111 19.51 4.96 -3.95
C SER A 111 19.08 3.96 -2.88
N TYR A 112 17.82 3.56 -2.98
CA TYR A 112 17.13 2.59 -2.15
C TYR A 112 16.60 1.44 -3.01
N ILE A 113 16.38 0.30 -2.37
CA ILE A 113 15.66 -0.85 -2.92
C ILE A 113 14.33 -0.95 -2.19
N VAL A 114 13.25 -0.97 -2.95
CA VAL A 114 11.91 -1.34 -2.50
C VAL A 114 11.75 -2.84 -2.75
N THR A 115 11.22 -3.56 -1.77
CA THR A 115 10.82 -4.96 -1.93
C THR A 115 9.38 -5.11 -1.46
N ILE A 116 8.53 -5.65 -2.32
CA ILE A 116 7.17 -6.08 -1.97
C ILE A 116 7.16 -7.59 -2.02
N LYS A 117 6.70 -8.20 -0.92
CA LYS A 117 6.51 -9.64 -0.79
C LYS A 117 5.04 -9.92 -0.51
N VAL A 118 4.45 -10.78 -1.32
CA VAL A 118 3.11 -11.33 -1.05
C VAL A 118 3.26 -12.73 -0.50
N THR A 119 2.52 -13.03 0.57
CA THR A 119 2.42 -14.36 1.17
C THR A 119 0.97 -14.84 1.07
N ASP A 120 0.75 -16.08 0.66
CA ASP A 120 -0.57 -16.72 0.66
C ASP A 120 -0.85 -17.54 1.95
N LEU A 121 -2.07 -18.05 2.13
CA LEU A 121 -2.44 -18.80 3.35
C LEU A 121 -1.70 -20.14 3.51
N LEU A 122 -1.07 -20.65 2.47
CA LEU A 122 -0.20 -21.83 2.55
C LEU A 122 1.24 -21.46 2.92
N GLY A 123 1.52 -20.18 3.13
CA GLY A 123 2.85 -19.66 3.47
C GLY A 123 3.78 -19.52 2.26
N ARG A 124 3.26 -19.66 1.04
CA ARG A 124 4.06 -19.51 -0.19
C ARG A 124 4.18 -18.04 -0.53
N THR A 125 5.30 -17.66 -1.13
CA THR A 125 5.65 -16.26 -1.33
C THR A 125 6.09 -15.95 -2.75
N THR A 126 5.81 -14.71 -3.17
CA THR A 126 6.39 -14.09 -4.36
C THR A 126 6.91 -12.71 -3.98
N GLU A 127 8.08 -12.35 -4.49
CA GLU A 127 8.75 -11.08 -4.23
C GLU A 127 9.03 -10.35 -5.53
N ILE A 128 8.86 -9.03 -5.52
CA ILE A 128 9.31 -8.12 -6.57
C ILE A 128 10.11 -6.98 -5.94
N THR A 129 11.08 -6.46 -6.68
CA THR A 129 11.88 -5.31 -6.25
C THR A 129 11.78 -4.17 -7.26
N SER A 130 11.93 -2.94 -6.75
CA SER A 130 12.07 -1.74 -7.57
C SER A 130 13.13 -0.83 -6.98
N ASP A 131 13.70 0.00 -7.82
CA ASP A 131 14.58 1.08 -7.41
C ASP A 131 13.77 2.26 -6.89
N LEU A 132 14.36 2.99 -5.96
CA LEU A 132 13.85 4.27 -5.45
C LEU A 132 15.05 5.20 -5.26
N GLU A 133 14.93 6.46 -5.66
CA GLU A 133 15.96 7.49 -5.42
C GLU A 133 15.40 8.59 -4.53
N ILE A 134 15.98 8.75 -3.34
CA ILE A 134 15.66 9.88 -2.45
C ILE A 134 16.54 11.07 -2.83
N LYS A 135 15.88 12.15 -3.24
CA LYS A 135 16.52 13.38 -3.73
C LYS A 135 16.23 14.55 -2.80
N TYR A 136 17.05 15.58 -2.91
CA TYR A 136 16.75 16.88 -2.34
C TYR A 136 16.31 17.82 -3.46
N ASP A 137 15.08 18.31 -3.38
CA ASP A 137 14.59 19.38 -4.22
C ASP A 137 13.82 20.38 -3.33
N PRO A 138 14.46 21.47 -2.88
CA PRO A 138 13.83 22.47 -2.01
C PRO A 138 12.83 23.36 -2.76
N THR A 139 12.66 23.16 -4.07
CA THR A 139 11.76 23.96 -4.89
C THR A 139 10.42 23.28 -5.15
N LEU A 140 10.23 22.05 -4.65
CA LEU A 140 8.93 21.39 -4.66
C LEU A 140 7.92 22.18 -3.82
N PRO A 141 6.63 22.13 -4.20
CA PRO A 141 5.57 22.58 -3.32
C PRO A 141 5.58 21.87 -1.95
N SER A 142 5.12 22.56 -0.92
CA SER A 142 4.96 22.02 0.43
C SER A 142 3.60 22.35 1.03
N ALA A 143 3.16 21.52 1.97
CA ALA A 143 2.00 21.75 2.82
C ALA A 143 2.39 21.59 4.29
N THR A 144 1.79 22.40 5.15
CA THR A 144 1.90 22.28 6.62
C THR A 144 0.53 22.46 7.25
N GLY A 145 0.28 21.75 8.36
CA GLY A 145 -1.06 21.73 8.98
C GLY A 145 -2.12 21.21 8.02
N PHE A 146 -1.80 20.18 7.23
CA PHE A 146 -2.78 19.53 6.40
C PHE A 146 -3.72 18.74 7.31
N GLU A 147 -5.00 19.10 7.32
CA GLU A 147 -6.01 18.48 8.17
C GLU A 147 -7.32 18.31 7.39
N VAL A 148 -8.04 17.23 7.70
CA VAL A 148 -9.35 16.93 7.12
C VAL A 148 -10.36 16.59 8.20
N GLY A 149 -11.63 16.94 8.00
CA GLY A 149 -12.67 16.66 8.99
C GLY A 149 -14.07 16.66 8.40
N LEU A 150 -14.84 15.62 8.71
CA LEU A 150 -16.26 15.57 8.35
C LEU A 150 -17.11 16.40 9.32
N ASN A 151 -18.10 17.10 8.76
CA ASN A 151 -19.17 17.68 9.56
C ASN A 151 -20.05 16.60 10.21
N THR A 152 -20.92 16.99 11.15
CA THR A 152 -21.81 16.06 11.86
C THR A 152 -22.77 15.31 10.94
N ALA A 153 -23.14 15.88 9.79
CA ALA A 153 -24.01 15.23 8.82
C ALA A 153 -23.28 14.22 7.92
N GLY A 154 -21.94 14.18 7.96
CA GLY A 154 -21.10 13.30 7.15
C GLY A 154 -21.14 13.61 5.65
N ASN A 155 -21.55 14.80 5.24
CA ASN A 155 -21.74 15.16 3.83
C ASN A 155 -20.80 16.25 3.33
N ASP A 156 -20.14 16.95 4.25
CA ASP A 156 -19.27 18.07 3.97
C ASP A 156 -17.92 17.80 4.65
N LEU A 157 -16.89 17.66 3.82
CA LEU A 157 -15.52 17.41 4.24
C LEU A 157 -14.74 18.71 4.22
N HIS A 158 -14.38 19.19 5.40
CA HIS A 158 -13.41 20.27 5.59
C HIS A 158 -12.02 19.77 5.22
N VAL A 159 -11.28 20.58 4.47
CA VAL A 159 -9.90 20.32 4.04
C VAL A 159 -9.12 21.63 4.16
N GLU A 160 -8.04 21.63 4.94
CA GLU A 160 -7.20 22.81 5.12
C GLU A 160 -5.71 22.50 5.13
N ALA A 161 -4.91 23.45 4.66
CA ALA A 161 -3.45 23.42 4.73
C ALA A 161 -2.85 24.81 4.49
N THR A 162 -1.71 25.11 5.12
CA THR A 162 -0.84 26.20 4.64
C THR A 162 0.05 25.65 3.53
N VAL A 163 -0.20 26.08 2.29
CA VAL A 163 0.54 25.64 1.10
C VAL A 163 1.61 26.65 0.71
N ALA A 164 2.75 26.17 0.23
CA ALA A 164 3.81 27.00 -0.33
C ALA A 164 4.37 26.41 -1.62
N ALA A 165 4.73 27.26 -2.57
CA ALA A 165 5.38 26.88 -3.82
C ALA A 165 6.35 27.98 -4.27
N ILE A 166 7.64 27.66 -4.37
CA ILE A 166 8.66 28.65 -4.77
C ILE A 166 8.36 29.19 -6.18
N ASN A 167 7.95 28.31 -7.10
CA ASN A 167 7.63 28.69 -8.47
C ASN A 167 6.17 29.13 -8.66
N LYS A 168 5.51 29.54 -7.57
CA LYS A 168 4.11 29.98 -7.49
C LYS A 168 3.11 28.86 -7.78
N ILE A 169 2.01 28.86 -7.05
CA ILE A 169 0.96 27.85 -7.18
C ILE A 169 0.29 27.99 -8.55
N ALA A 170 0.19 26.90 -9.31
CA ALA A 170 -0.60 26.84 -10.54
C ALA A 170 -2.01 26.29 -10.28
N ARG A 171 -2.11 25.24 -9.46
CA ARG A 171 -3.37 24.59 -9.09
C ARG A 171 -3.19 23.69 -7.87
N ILE A 172 -4.30 23.35 -7.23
CA ILE A 172 -4.38 22.31 -6.21
C ILE A 172 -5.42 21.30 -6.65
N GLU A 173 -5.09 20.01 -6.54
CA GLU A 173 -6.03 18.89 -6.69
C GLU A 173 -6.20 18.24 -5.32
N VAL A 174 -7.45 17.98 -4.95
CA VAL A 174 -7.76 17.14 -3.79
C VAL A 174 -8.51 15.91 -4.30
N GLU A 175 -7.91 14.74 -4.11
CA GLU A 175 -8.57 13.45 -4.36
C GLU A 175 -9.11 12.93 -3.03
N VAL A 176 -10.37 12.49 -3.01
CA VAL A 176 -10.91 11.69 -1.91
C VAL A 176 -11.08 10.27 -2.43
N HIS A 177 -10.25 9.36 -1.93
CA HIS A 177 -10.13 8.00 -2.44
C HIS A 177 -10.62 6.98 -1.40
N GLY A 178 -11.52 6.09 -1.80
CA GLY A 178 -12.03 5.00 -0.98
C GLY A 178 -12.41 3.79 -1.82
N ALA A 179 -12.57 2.63 -1.16
CA ALA A 179 -12.65 1.33 -1.84
C ALA A 179 -13.75 1.19 -2.92
N ALA A 180 -14.85 1.96 -2.81
CA ALA A 180 -15.98 1.91 -3.74
C ALA A 180 -16.35 3.28 -4.33
N TRP A 181 -15.61 4.33 -3.96
CA TRP A 181 -15.92 5.70 -4.36
C TRP A 181 -14.65 6.55 -4.31
N GLU A 182 -14.41 7.25 -5.40
CA GLU A 182 -13.33 8.22 -5.56
C GLU A 182 -13.87 9.50 -6.18
N LYS A 183 -13.26 10.64 -5.87
CA LYS A 183 -13.59 11.91 -6.51
C LYS A 183 -12.45 12.92 -6.43
N ASP A 184 -12.15 13.51 -7.58
CA ASP A 184 -11.21 14.63 -7.70
C ASP A 184 -11.89 15.98 -7.61
N PHE A 185 -11.23 16.91 -6.92
CA PHE A 185 -11.60 18.32 -6.82
C PHE A 185 -10.43 19.18 -7.28
N LEU A 186 -10.62 19.92 -8.39
CA LEU A 186 -9.61 20.81 -8.95
C LEU A 186 -9.88 22.26 -8.54
N PHE A 187 -8.85 22.92 -8.00
CA PHE A 187 -8.87 24.32 -7.59
C PHE A 187 -7.89 25.15 -8.41
N THR A 188 -8.41 26.21 -9.04
CA THR A 188 -7.67 27.18 -9.87
C THR A 188 -8.07 28.62 -9.54
N ASP A 189 -8.44 28.86 -8.28
CA ASP A 189 -8.96 30.15 -7.82
C ASP A 189 -7.98 31.31 -8.11
N ALA A 190 -8.48 32.43 -8.63
CA ALA A 190 -7.67 33.62 -8.91
C ALA A 190 -6.99 34.20 -7.64
N ALA A 191 -7.55 33.91 -6.45
CA ALA A 191 -6.97 34.31 -5.17
C ALA A 191 -5.79 33.43 -4.72
N MET A 192 -5.57 32.28 -5.36
CA MET A 192 -4.52 31.32 -5.05
C MET A 192 -3.45 31.26 -6.15
N VAL A 193 -3.85 31.19 -7.41
CA VAL A 193 -2.94 31.01 -8.54
C VAL A 193 -1.96 32.18 -8.64
N GLY A 194 -0.67 31.86 -8.76
CA GLY A 194 0.41 32.84 -8.83
C GLY A 194 0.97 33.28 -7.47
N LEU A 195 0.39 32.84 -6.36
CA LEU A 195 0.96 33.09 -5.01
C LEU A 195 2.05 32.07 -4.67
N SER A 196 3.04 32.51 -3.88
CA SER A 196 4.06 31.61 -3.33
C SER A 196 3.63 30.93 -2.03
N THR A 197 2.58 31.44 -1.38
CA THR A 197 1.99 30.88 -0.16
C THR A 197 0.48 31.16 -0.17
N TYR A 198 -0.32 30.21 0.30
CA TYR A 198 -1.77 30.36 0.41
C TYR A 198 -2.30 29.52 1.59
N ASN A 199 -3.29 30.03 2.31
CA ASN A 199 -4.02 29.22 3.29
C ASN A 199 -5.18 28.56 2.56
N PHE A 200 -4.98 27.30 2.19
CA PHE A 200 -6.00 26.50 1.55
C PHE A 200 -7.03 26.10 2.60
N HIS A 201 -8.29 26.41 2.34
CA HIS A 201 -9.43 26.02 3.16
C HIS A 201 -10.63 25.83 2.25
N LYS A 202 -11.09 24.58 2.12
CA LYS A 202 -12.21 24.19 1.27
C LYS A 202 -13.13 23.22 1.98
N HIS A 203 -14.36 23.20 1.48
CA HIS A 203 -15.40 22.28 1.89
C HIS A 203 -15.79 21.46 0.65
N LEU A 204 -15.66 20.14 0.75
CA LEU A 204 -15.89 19.21 -0.35
C LEU A 204 -17.20 18.44 -0.09
N ASP A 205 -18.10 18.48 -1.07
CA ASP A 205 -19.33 17.67 -1.01
C ASP A 205 -19.00 16.19 -1.28
N VAL A 206 -19.13 15.41 -0.21
CA VAL A 206 -18.95 13.97 -0.16
C VAL A 206 -20.27 13.26 0.15
N THR A 207 -21.42 13.88 -0.11
CA THR A 207 -22.76 13.29 0.12
C THR A 207 -22.88 11.90 -0.50
N ALA A 208 -22.39 11.73 -1.73
CA ALA A 208 -22.46 10.48 -2.49
C ALA A 208 -21.49 9.39 -2.01
N ALA A 209 -20.49 9.74 -1.19
CA ALA A 209 -19.52 8.79 -0.66
C ALA A 209 -20.21 7.82 0.32
N PRO A 210 -20.13 6.49 0.11
CA PRO A 210 -20.63 5.50 1.07
C PRO A 210 -19.92 5.57 2.43
N LYS A 211 -20.41 4.82 3.43
CA LYS A 211 -19.66 4.62 4.67
C LYS A 211 -18.36 3.86 4.40
N GLY A 212 -17.29 4.22 5.09
CA GLY A 212 -15.98 3.60 4.90
C GLY A 212 -14.82 4.49 5.33
N HIS A 213 -13.62 3.94 5.19
CA HIS A 213 -12.36 4.64 5.37
C HIS A 213 -11.94 5.28 4.05
N TYR A 214 -11.48 6.53 4.12
CA TYR A 214 -11.06 7.31 2.96
C TYR A 214 -9.70 7.93 3.20
N HIS A 215 -8.86 7.91 2.17
CA HIS A 215 -7.65 8.70 2.06
C HIS A 215 -7.97 9.99 1.30
N VAL A 216 -7.36 11.09 1.72
CA VAL A 216 -7.49 12.41 1.09
C VAL A 216 -6.11 12.85 0.64
N HIS A 217 -5.91 12.92 -0.66
CA HIS A 217 -4.63 13.34 -1.22
C HIS A 217 -4.69 14.79 -1.66
N LEU A 218 -3.87 15.64 -1.05
CA LEU A 218 -3.65 17.03 -1.44
C LEU A 218 -2.45 17.11 -2.38
N LYS A 219 -2.69 17.33 -3.67
CA LYS A 219 -1.65 17.53 -4.68
C LYS A 219 -1.52 19.01 -5.02
N ILE A 220 -0.33 19.56 -4.85
CA ILE A 220 -0.01 20.96 -5.18
C ILE A 220 0.88 20.94 -6.41
N VAL A 221 0.52 21.73 -7.43
CA VAL A 221 1.31 21.89 -8.65
C VAL A 221 1.69 23.35 -8.84
N ASP A 222 2.97 23.61 -9.10
CA ASP A 222 3.49 24.96 -9.34
C ASP A 222 3.48 25.35 -10.84
N GLN A 223 3.81 26.61 -11.16
CA GLN A 223 3.77 27.11 -12.54
C GLN A 223 4.85 26.54 -13.46
N LEU A 224 5.84 25.83 -12.92
CA LEU A 224 6.81 25.07 -13.71
C LEU A 224 6.41 23.59 -13.86
N GLY A 225 5.26 23.20 -13.31
CA GLY A 225 4.78 21.83 -13.34
C GLY A 225 5.44 20.92 -12.31
N LYS A 226 6.19 21.46 -11.33
CA LYS A 226 6.63 20.64 -10.19
C LYS A 226 5.44 20.40 -9.28
N GLU A 227 5.40 19.20 -8.73
CA GLU A 227 4.29 18.75 -7.92
C GLU A 227 4.75 18.02 -6.67
N ASN A 228 3.93 18.10 -5.63
CA ASN A 228 4.09 17.32 -4.41
C ASN A 228 2.72 16.95 -3.88
N GLN A 229 2.63 15.80 -3.21
CA GLN A 229 1.39 15.25 -2.67
C GLN A 229 1.54 15.03 -1.16
N PHE A 230 0.42 15.12 -0.45
CA PHE A 230 0.29 14.91 0.98
C PHE A 230 -0.99 14.12 1.24
N GLU A 231 -1.00 13.28 2.26
CA GLU A 231 -2.15 12.45 2.61
C GLU A 231 -2.64 12.73 4.03
N GLU A 232 -3.96 12.74 4.19
CA GLU A 232 -4.67 12.59 5.46
C GLU A 232 -5.81 11.57 5.27
N HIS A 233 -6.47 11.15 6.35
CA HIS A 233 -7.57 10.18 6.24
C HIS A 233 -8.77 10.53 7.12
N PHE A 234 -9.94 10.01 6.78
CA PHE A 234 -11.15 10.11 7.60
C PHE A 234 -12.04 8.87 7.46
N ASP A 235 -12.93 8.69 8.46
CA ASP A 235 -13.96 7.65 8.44
C ASP A 235 -15.35 8.27 8.32
N LYS A 236 -16.21 7.66 7.49
CA LYS A 236 -17.62 8.04 7.29
C LYS A 236 -18.60 6.95 7.72
#